data_AF-A0A3N5H142-F1
#
_entry.id   AF-A0A3N5H142-F1
#
_cell.length_a   1.000
_cell.length_b   1.000
_cell.length_c   1.000
_cell.angle_alpha   90.00
_cell.angle_beta   90.00
_cell.angle_gamma   90.00
#
_symmetry.space_group_name_H-M   'P 1'
#
loop_
_entity.id
_entity.type
_entity.pdbx_description
1 polymer ?
#
loop_
_entity_poly.entity_id
_entity_poly.type
_entity_poly.pdbx_seq_one_letter_code
_entity_poly.pdbx_strand_id
1 'polypeptide(L)'
;MNLVIRPVHDVFLEEVAFPALAVGVVDATSGLGKLLEWIADERVSWLLGRVLDRTVGGSFFGLVDDEWLELVHILLFSEWERRRDGWHVAREHPGYAADYELGLHVALMLQDPSYPYGDAAAAERFREEWLGRVIRSGPVALVAGIWDPFPPFPPDQVLVTVGRSTYAPAENLAIADWSYRPSHAVKAWERRLDEQLRNLLGRERTRLGPVSLRESTELLAYWSGELPEAPTLSVAFSGLGPTAGAWVREVGEISRLIRNAAAAGHGLTSLVTREGGPISASEPGETAPAGW
;
A
#
# COMPACT_ATOMS: atom_id res chain seq x y z
N MET A 1 -6.42 12.04 -4.95
CA MET A 1 -6.63 10.56 -5.03
C MET A 1 -6.18 9.97 -3.71
N ASN A 2 -6.76 8.87 -3.22
CA ASN A 2 -6.31 8.29 -1.95
C ASN A 2 -5.41 7.09 -2.17
N LEU A 3 -4.34 6.99 -1.39
CA LEU A 3 -3.46 5.84 -1.30
C LEU A 3 -3.69 5.12 0.02
N VAL A 4 -3.85 3.81 -0.03
CA VAL A 4 -3.90 2.92 1.13
C VAL A 4 -2.80 1.88 0.98
N ILE A 5 -2.05 1.61 2.05
CA ILE A 5 -1.06 0.52 2.10
C ILE A 5 -1.33 -0.31 3.35
N ARG A 6 -1.44 -1.64 3.21
CA ARG A 6 -1.74 -2.54 4.33
C ARG A 6 -0.74 -3.70 4.42
N PRO A 7 -0.41 -4.14 5.64
CA PRO A 7 0.28 -5.40 5.82
C PRO A 7 -0.62 -6.56 5.41
N VAL A 8 -0.02 -7.57 4.77
CA VAL A 8 -0.72 -8.78 4.33
C VAL A 8 0.09 -10.03 4.63
N HIS A 9 -0.61 -11.12 4.87
CA HIS A 9 0.02 -12.42 5.06
C HIS A 9 0.31 -13.06 3.69
N ASP A 10 1.58 -13.03 3.25
CA ASP A 10 2.03 -13.50 1.92
C ASP A 10 1.45 -14.84 1.52
N VAL A 11 1.50 -15.81 2.44
CA VAL A 11 1.08 -17.20 2.18
C VAL A 11 -0.38 -17.25 1.71
N PHE A 12 -1.27 -16.43 2.27
CA PHE A 12 -2.66 -16.40 1.83
C PHE A 12 -2.75 -15.91 0.38
N LEU A 13 -2.06 -14.81 0.05
CA LEU A 13 -2.10 -14.26 -1.29
C LEU A 13 -1.46 -15.22 -2.30
N GLU A 14 -0.29 -15.77 -1.99
CA GLU A 14 0.49 -16.59 -2.92
C GLU A 14 -0.07 -18.01 -3.09
N GLU A 15 -0.61 -18.62 -2.03
CA GLU A 15 -1.13 -19.99 -2.09
C GLU A 15 -2.64 -20.07 -2.36
N VAL A 16 -3.41 -19.03 -2.03
CA VAL A 16 -4.88 -19.06 -2.12
C VAL A 16 -5.42 -18.02 -3.09
N ALA A 17 -5.21 -16.72 -2.81
CA ALA A 17 -5.87 -15.66 -3.57
C ALA A 17 -5.36 -15.59 -5.01
N PHE A 18 -4.06 -15.44 -5.24
CA PHE A 18 -3.48 -15.29 -6.58
C PHE A 18 -3.71 -16.51 -7.49
N PRO A 19 -3.56 -17.76 -7.03
CA PRO A 19 -3.92 -18.92 -7.84
C PRO A 19 -5.39 -18.95 -8.23
N ALA A 20 -6.30 -18.59 -7.31
CA ALA A 20 -7.72 -18.49 -7.61
C ALA A 20 -8.03 -17.35 -8.60
N LEU A 21 -7.36 -16.20 -8.45
CA LEU A 21 -7.48 -15.06 -9.37
C LEU A 21 -6.99 -15.39 -10.78
N ALA A 22 -5.84 -16.06 -10.89
CA ALA A 22 -5.32 -16.50 -12.19
C ALA A 22 -6.27 -17.45 -12.92
N VAL A 23 -6.94 -18.34 -12.17
CA VAL A 23 -7.98 -19.22 -12.73
C VAL A 23 -9.23 -18.41 -13.09
N GLY A 24 -9.66 -17.52 -12.19
CA GLY A 24 -10.89 -16.74 -12.33
C GLY A 24 -10.89 -15.72 -13.47
N VAL A 25 -9.70 -15.24 -13.88
CA VAL A 25 -9.56 -14.44 -15.11
C VAL A 25 -9.95 -15.24 -16.36
N VAL A 26 -9.88 -16.57 -16.33
CA VAL A 26 -10.34 -17.44 -17.43
C VAL A 26 -11.73 -18.02 -17.16
N ASP A 27 -11.96 -18.48 -15.92
CA ASP A 27 -13.20 -19.10 -15.45
C ASP A 27 -13.49 -18.68 -14.00
N ALA A 28 -14.31 -17.64 -13.86
CA ALA A 28 -14.71 -17.02 -12.62
C ALA A 28 -15.37 -18.01 -11.65
N THR A 29 -16.23 -18.91 -12.14
CA THR A 29 -16.89 -19.93 -11.32
C THR A 29 -15.84 -20.87 -10.71
N SER A 30 -14.88 -21.34 -11.51
CA SER A 30 -13.77 -22.15 -11.00
C SER A 30 -12.87 -21.40 -10.02
N GLY A 31 -12.59 -20.11 -10.28
CA GLY A 31 -11.80 -19.26 -9.37
C GLY A 31 -12.48 -19.07 -8.01
N LEU A 32 -13.77 -18.70 -8.01
CA LEU A 32 -14.58 -18.54 -6.79
C LEU A 32 -14.74 -19.88 -6.05
N GLY A 33 -14.95 -20.97 -6.78
CA GLY A 33 -15.00 -22.32 -6.21
C GLY A 33 -13.73 -22.68 -5.45
N LYS A 34 -12.55 -22.37 -6.01
CA LYS A 34 -11.27 -22.56 -5.32
C LYS A 34 -11.15 -21.73 -4.05
N LEU A 35 -11.61 -20.47 -4.05
CA LEU A 35 -11.58 -19.65 -2.83
C LEU A 35 -12.44 -20.26 -1.71
N LEU A 36 -13.61 -20.79 -2.06
CA LEU A 36 -14.52 -21.46 -1.11
C LEU A 36 -13.93 -22.74 -0.48
N GLU A 37 -12.97 -23.41 -1.14
CA GLU A 37 -12.29 -24.58 -0.57
C GLU A 37 -11.37 -24.22 0.60
N TRP A 38 -10.84 -22.99 0.62
CA TRP A 38 -9.81 -22.56 1.57
C TRP A 38 -10.30 -21.55 2.61
N ILE A 39 -11.32 -20.75 2.28
CA ILE A 39 -11.84 -19.69 3.14
C ILE A 39 -12.92 -20.26 4.06
N ALA A 40 -12.69 -20.13 5.35
CA ALA A 40 -13.60 -20.57 6.41
C ALA A 40 -14.25 -19.40 7.17
N ASP A 41 -13.87 -18.16 6.85
CA ASP A 41 -14.53 -16.96 7.38
C ASP A 41 -16.00 -16.90 6.95
N GLU A 42 -16.94 -16.92 7.90
CA GLU A 42 -18.37 -17.00 7.59
C GLU A 42 -18.86 -15.84 6.72
N ARG A 43 -18.39 -14.62 6.97
CA ARG A 43 -18.80 -13.43 6.21
C ARG A 43 -18.27 -13.51 4.79
N VAL A 44 -16.99 -13.85 4.63
CA VAL A 44 -16.37 -13.92 3.31
C VAL A 44 -16.90 -15.09 2.50
N SER A 45 -17.10 -16.25 3.11
CA SER A 45 -17.68 -17.43 2.44
C SER A 45 -19.13 -17.20 2.01
N TRP A 46 -19.92 -16.48 2.82
CA TRP A 46 -21.26 -16.06 2.42
C TRP A 46 -21.23 -15.11 1.21
N LEU A 47 -20.34 -14.11 1.22
CA LEU A 47 -20.17 -13.16 0.12
C LEU A 47 -19.67 -13.86 -1.16
N LEU A 48 -18.72 -14.80 -1.04
CA LEU A 48 -18.25 -15.65 -2.12
C LEU A 48 -19.40 -16.45 -2.76
N GLY A 49 -20.26 -17.08 -1.94
CA GLY A 49 -21.42 -17.81 -2.44
C GLY A 49 -22.39 -16.91 -3.21
N ARG A 50 -22.63 -15.69 -2.72
CA ARG A 50 -23.46 -14.68 -3.39
C ARG A 50 -22.94 -14.28 -4.77
N VAL A 51 -21.64 -14.01 -4.87
CA VAL A 51 -20.99 -13.69 -6.15
C VAL A 51 -21.04 -14.90 -7.08
N LEU A 52 -20.76 -16.10 -6.56
CA LEU A 52 -20.79 -17.35 -7.33
C LEU A 52 -22.17 -17.65 -7.92
N ASP A 53 -23.25 -17.52 -7.13
CA ASP A 53 -24.62 -17.77 -7.57
C ASP A 53 -25.05 -16.87 -8.74
N ARG A 54 -24.45 -15.68 -8.83
CA ARG A 54 -24.73 -14.68 -9.88
C ARG A 54 -23.78 -14.79 -11.08
N THR A 55 -22.67 -15.51 -10.92
CA THR A 55 -21.66 -15.65 -11.97
C THR A 55 -22.07 -16.75 -12.94
N VAL A 56 -22.54 -16.37 -14.12
CA VAL A 56 -22.94 -17.30 -15.19
C VAL A 56 -21.74 -17.65 -16.08
N GLY A 57 -20.72 -18.29 -15.49
CA GLY A 57 -19.46 -18.62 -16.18
C GLY A 57 -18.74 -17.38 -16.76
N GLY A 58 -17.63 -17.60 -17.47
CA GLY A 58 -16.84 -16.51 -18.05
C GLY A 58 -15.73 -16.02 -17.13
N SER A 59 -15.24 -14.80 -17.36
CA SER A 59 -14.08 -14.22 -16.67
C SER A 59 -14.52 -13.30 -15.53
N PHE A 60 -13.63 -13.03 -14.58
CA PHE A 60 -13.75 -11.87 -13.68
C PHE A 60 -13.86 -10.54 -14.45
N PHE A 61 -13.44 -10.51 -15.71
CA PHE A 61 -13.67 -9.38 -16.60
C PHE A 61 -15.17 -9.09 -16.77
N GLY A 62 -15.62 -7.97 -16.20
CA GLY A 62 -17.01 -7.52 -16.23
C GLY A 62 -17.77 -7.70 -14.92
N LEU A 63 -17.19 -8.40 -13.93
CA LEU A 63 -17.67 -8.33 -12.55
C LEU A 63 -17.24 -6.98 -11.99
N VAL A 64 -18.20 -6.08 -11.85
CA VAL A 64 -18.00 -4.71 -11.33
C VAL A 64 -19.09 -4.33 -10.33
N ASP A 65 -19.89 -5.30 -9.89
CA ASP A 65 -20.90 -5.08 -8.88
C ASP A 65 -20.26 -4.92 -7.49
N ASP A 66 -21.00 -4.29 -6.59
CA ASP A 66 -20.52 -3.92 -5.25
C ASP A 66 -20.07 -5.14 -4.42
N GLU A 67 -20.71 -6.30 -4.60
CA GLU A 67 -20.37 -7.52 -3.85
C GLU A 67 -19.03 -8.10 -4.30
N TRP A 68 -18.77 -8.11 -5.62
CA TRP A 68 -17.46 -8.48 -6.15
C TRP A 68 -16.36 -7.51 -5.70
N LEU A 69 -16.61 -6.20 -5.77
CA LEU A 69 -15.63 -5.20 -5.36
C LEU A 69 -15.32 -5.28 -3.86
N GLU A 70 -16.34 -5.48 -3.01
CA GLU A 70 -16.16 -5.71 -1.57
C GLU A 70 -15.35 -6.99 -1.33
N LEU A 71 -15.70 -8.09 -2.01
CA LEU A 71 -15.00 -9.36 -1.88
C LEU A 71 -13.52 -9.23 -2.24
N VAL A 72 -13.22 -8.69 -3.41
CA VAL A 72 -11.84 -8.49 -3.88
C VAL A 72 -11.09 -7.56 -2.93
N HIS A 73 -11.74 -6.53 -2.40
CA HIS A 73 -11.12 -5.66 -1.40
C HIS A 73 -10.71 -6.46 -0.15
N ILE A 74 -11.60 -7.30 0.39
CA ILE A 74 -11.30 -8.13 1.56
C ILE A 74 -10.17 -9.13 1.24
N LEU A 75 -10.23 -9.82 0.10
CA LEU A 75 -9.22 -10.80 -0.30
C LEU A 75 -7.81 -10.17 -0.40
N LEU A 76 -7.71 -8.96 -0.95
CA LEU A 76 -6.42 -8.33 -1.28
C LEU A 76 -5.88 -7.38 -0.19
N PHE A 77 -6.76 -6.86 0.68
CA PHE A 77 -6.41 -5.79 1.62
C PHE A 77 -6.82 -6.07 3.07
N SER A 78 -7.35 -7.25 3.37
CA SER A 78 -7.47 -7.70 4.76
C SER A 78 -6.25 -8.51 5.18
N GLU A 79 -6.00 -8.52 6.48
CA GLU A 79 -5.06 -9.46 7.08
C GLU A 79 -5.73 -10.82 7.25
N TRP A 80 -5.01 -11.89 6.92
CA TRP A 80 -5.52 -13.24 6.93
C TRP A 80 -4.72 -14.11 7.88
N GLU A 81 -5.42 -14.93 8.67
CA GLU A 81 -4.81 -15.91 9.55
C GLU A 81 -5.28 -17.33 9.20
N ARG A 82 -4.34 -18.28 9.23
CA ARG A 82 -4.64 -19.69 8.99
C ARG A 82 -5.07 -20.35 10.30
N ARG A 83 -6.30 -20.85 10.34
CA ARG A 83 -6.84 -21.66 11.44
C ARG A 83 -6.94 -23.13 11.02
N ARG A 84 -7.48 -23.99 11.90
CA ARG A 84 -7.59 -25.44 11.66
C ARG A 84 -8.56 -25.81 10.54
N ASP A 85 -9.60 -25.01 10.38
CA ASP A 85 -10.73 -25.20 9.46
C ASP A 85 -10.58 -24.42 8.15
N GLY A 86 -9.67 -23.45 8.09
CA GLY A 86 -9.38 -22.68 6.88
C GLY A 86 -8.78 -21.32 7.20
N TRP A 87 -8.85 -20.41 6.22
CA TRP A 87 -8.40 -19.03 6.36
C TRP A 87 -9.52 -18.15 6.87
N HIS A 88 -9.17 -17.29 7.83
CA HIS A 88 -10.07 -16.33 8.46
C HIS A 88 -9.52 -14.92 8.33
N VAL A 89 -10.41 -13.95 8.25
CA VAL A 89 -10.00 -12.54 8.35
C VAL A 89 -9.54 -12.31 9.80
N ALA A 90 -8.30 -11.86 9.95
CA ALA A 90 -7.75 -11.48 11.24
C ALA A 90 -8.34 -10.12 11.69
N ARG A 91 -7.85 -9.58 12.82
CA ARG A 91 -8.20 -8.20 13.18
C ARG A 91 -7.65 -7.25 12.11
N GLU A 92 -8.40 -6.21 11.79
CA GLU A 92 -7.88 -5.17 10.89
C GLU A 92 -6.65 -4.52 11.52
N HIS A 93 -5.50 -4.69 10.88
CA HIS A 93 -4.33 -3.89 11.20
C HIS A 93 -4.46 -2.49 10.60
N PRO A 94 -4.26 -1.42 11.39
CA PRO A 94 -4.24 -0.08 10.83
C PRO A 94 -3.11 0.00 9.81
N GLY A 95 -3.50 0.21 8.55
CA GLY A 95 -2.56 0.47 7.46
C GLY A 95 -2.08 1.92 7.46
N TYR A 96 -1.45 2.28 6.36
CA TYR A 96 -1.16 3.65 5.98
C TYR A 96 -2.25 4.15 5.03
N ALA A 97 -2.73 5.39 5.24
CA ALA A 97 -3.67 6.04 4.35
C ALA A 97 -3.34 7.53 4.22
N ALA A 98 -3.20 8.02 2.99
CA ALA A 98 -2.88 9.41 2.72
C ALA A 98 -3.36 9.82 1.31
N ASP A 99 -3.19 11.10 0.98
CA ASP A 99 -3.26 11.53 -0.41
C ASP A 99 -2.15 10.84 -1.23
N TYR A 100 -2.49 10.41 -2.45
CA TYR A 100 -1.58 9.69 -3.34
C TYR A 100 -0.33 10.50 -3.70
N GLU A 101 -0.47 11.80 -4.01
CA GLU A 101 0.68 12.63 -4.39
C GLU A 101 1.62 12.82 -3.21
N LEU A 102 1.07 13.00 -2.01
CA LEU A 102 1.86 13.07 -0.79
C LEU A 102 2.61 11.76 -0.50
N GLY A 103 1.92 10.62 -0.62
CA GLY A 103 2.54 9.30 -0.44
C GLY A 103 3.65 9.02 -1.46
N LEU A 104 3.42 9.37 -2.73
CA LEU A 104 4.42 9.22 -3.79
C LEU A 104 5.62 10.15 -3.56
N HIS A 105 5.36 11.40 -3.16
CA HIS A 105 6.39 12.36 -2.81
C HIS A 105 7.30 11.84 -1.70
N VAL A 106 6.72 11.31 -0.63
CA VAL A 106 7.46 10.76 0.52
C VAL A 106 8.24 9.51 0.13
N ALA A 107 7.65 8.60 -0.65
CA ALA A 107 8.35 7.42 -1.13
C ALA A 107 9.59 7.81 -1.98
N LEU A 108 9.46 8.82 -2.85
CA LEU A 108 10.57 9.33 -3.66
C LEU A 108 11.64 10.03 -2.82
N MET A 109 11.26 10.76 -1.76
CA MET A 109 12.21 11.36 -0.82
C MET A 109 13.10 10.30 -0.16
N LEU A 110 12.51 9.17 0.25
CA LEU A 110 13.22 8.06 0.90
C LEU A 110 14.09 7.26 -0.08
N GLN A 111 13.60 7.06 -1.29
CA GLN A 111 14.21 6.09 -2.21
C GLN A 111 15.17 6.72 -3.22
N ASP A 112 14.92 7.94 -3.69
CA ASP A 112 15.70 8.56 -4.76
C ASP A 112 16.50 9.79 -4.25
N PRO A 113 17.84 9.69 -4.18
CA PRO A 113 18.71 10.80 -3.80
C PRO A 113 18.63 12.03 -4.71
N SER A 114 18.27 11.84 -5.98
CA SER A 114 18.17 12.91 -6.99
C SER A 114 16.83 13.65 -6.95
N TYR A 115 15.84 13.12 -6.24
CA TYR A 115 14.50 13.69 -6.21
C TYR A 115 14.49 15.12 -5.63
N PRO A 116 14.04 16.15 -6.38
CA PRO A 116 14.14 17.54 -5.96
C PRO A 116 12.98 17.95 -5.04
N TYR A 117 12.75 17.23 -3.94
CA TYR A 117 11.57 17.41 -3.06
C TYR A 117 11.46 18.82 -2.45
N GLY A 118 12.56 19.57 -2.36
CA GLY A 118 12.58 20.93 -1.82
C GLY A 118 12.07 22.01 -2.77
N ASP A 119 11.82 21.67 -4.04
CA ASP A 119 11.28 22.55 -5.07
C ASP A 119 10.02 21.90 -5.66
N ALA A 120 8.85 22.46 -5.36
CA ALA A 120 7.57 21.89 -5.76
C ALA A 120 7.43 21.75 -7.30
N ALA A 121 7.91 22.74 -8.07
CA ALA A 121 7.79 22.73 -9.53
C ALA A 121 8.78 21.76 -10.17
N ALA A 122 9.98 21.61 -9.59
CA ALA A 122 10.92 20.58 -10.03
C ALA A 122 10.44 19.18 -9.63
N ALA A 123 9.86 19.01 -8.44
CA ALA A 123 9.32 17.74 -7.96
C ALA A 123 8.12 17.27 -8.79
N GLU A 124 7.24 18.18 -9.19
CA GLU A 124 6.12 17.89 -10.09
C GLU A 124 6.62 17.38 -11.44
N ARG A 125 7.49 18.16 -12.12
CA ARG A 125 8.08 17.75 -13.40
C ARG A 125 8.82 16.43 -13.30
N PHE A 126 9.55 16.21 -12.21
CA PHE A 126 10.21 14.94 -11.96
C PHE A 126 9.19 13.80 -11.92
N ARG A 127 8.07 13.94 -11.21
CA ARG A 127 7.03 12.89 -11.12
C ARG A 127 6.38 12.62 -12.49
N GLU A 128 6.06 13.68 -13.25
CA GLU A 128 5.51 13.57 -14.60
C GLU A 128 6.46 12.82 -15.56
N GLU A 129 7.76 13.13 -15.54
CA GLU A 129 8.78 12.46 -16.35
C GLU A 129 9.09 11.03 -15.85
N TRP A 130 8.96 10.83 -14.53
CA TRP A 130 9.27 9.57 -13.85
C TRP A 130 8.22 8.49 -14.08
N LEU A 131 6.93 8.87 -14.17
CA LEU A 131 5.78 7.99 -14.47
C LEU A 131 6.00 7.26 -15.81
N GLY A 132 6.74 6.14 -15.76
CA GLY A 132 6.94 5.23 -16.88
C GLY A 132 8.38 4.82 -17.23
N ARG A 133 9.43 5.25 -16.52
CA ARG A 133 10.80 4.99 -17.02
C ARG A 133 11.85 4.28 -16.15
N VAL A 134 11.87 4.32 -14.81
CA VAL A 134 13.14 3.91 -14.13
C VAL A 134 13.02 3.10 -12.84
N ILE A 135 12.06 3.36 -11.95
CA ILE A 135 12.06 2.73 -10.62
C ILE A 135 11.02 1.62 -10.56
N ARG A 136 11.47 0.37 -10.72
CA ARG A 136 10.60 -0.83 -10.70
C ARG A 136 10.59 -1.59 -9.36
N SER A 137 11.30 -1.09 -8.35
CA SER A 137 11.39 -1.72 -7.02
C SER A 137 11.26 -0.69 -5.90
N GLY A 138 11.20 -1.16 -4.66
CA GLY A 138 11.12 -0.28 -3.48
C GLY A 138 9.73 0.30 -3.21
N PRO A 139 9.60 1.11 -2.14
CA PRO A 139 8.35 1.76 -1.75
C PRO A 139 7.72 2.61 -2.85
N VAL A 140 8.53 3.26 -3.69
CA VAL A 140 8.04 4.08 -4.81
C VAL A 140 7.25 3.23 -5.80
N ALA A 141 7.78 2.05 -6.15
CA ALA A 141 7.12 1.15 -7.10
C ALA A 141 5.81 0.58 -6.51
N LEU A 142 5.76 0.33 -5.19
CA LEU A 142 4.53 -0.06 -4.49
C LEU A 142 3.48 1.06 -4.56
N VAL A 143 3.86 2.31 -4.26
CA VAL A 143 2.94 3.45 -4.31
C VAL A 143 2.42 3.68 -5.72
N ALA A 144 3.29 3.58 -6.73
CA ALA A 144 2.90 3.79 -8.13
C ALA A 144 2.14 2.62 -8.76
N GLY A 145 1.83 1.56 -8.00
CA GLY A 145 1.06 0.43 -8.50
C GLY A 145 1.83 -0.49 -9.45
N ILE A 146 3.17 -0.37 -9.50
CA ILE A 146 4.03 -1.28 -10.25
C ILE A 146 4.11 -2.59 -9.47
N TRP A 147 3.85 -3.71 -10.12
CA TRP A 147 3.97 -5.02 -9.49
C TRP A 147 5.41 -5.54 -9.48
N ASP A 148 5.81 -6.09 -8.35
CA ASP A 148 7.07 -6.80 -8.15
C ASP A 148 6.89 -7.78 -6.96
N PRO A 149 6.77 -9.10 -7.19
CA PRO A 149 7.00 -9.81 -8.45
C PRO A 149 5.91 -9.55 -9.50
N PHE A 150 6.20 -9.90 -10.75
CA PHE A 150 5.23 -9.84 -11.85
C PHE A 150 4.05 -10.80 -11.56
N PRO A 151 2.78 -10.35 -11.70
CA PRO A 151 1.64 -11.15 -11.33
C PRO A 151 1.30 -12.19 -12.41
N PRO A 152 0.82 -13.39 -12.01
CA PRO A 152 0.43 -14.45 -12.95
C PRO A 152 -0.90 -14.16 -13.66
N PHE A 153 -1.53 -13.01 -13.38
CA PHE A 153 -2.77 -12.55 -13.98
C PHE A 153 -2.71 -11.04 -14.22
N PRO A 154 -3.53 -10.48 -15.13
CA PRO A 154 -3.69 -9.04 -15.31
C PRO A 154 -4.42 -8.41 -14.10
N PRO A 155 -3.75 -7.64 -13.24
CA PRO A 155 -4.36 -7.15 -11.98
C PRO A 155 -5.48 -6.14 -12.21
N ASP A 156 -5.44 -5.44 -13.33
CA ASP A 156 -6.46 -4.52 -13.82
C ASP A 156 -7.71 -5.24 -14.35
N GLN A 157 -7.70 -6.55 -14.52
CA GLN A 157 -8.93 -7.30 -14.78
C GLN A 157 -9.57 -7.83 -13.50
N VAL A 158 -8.83 -7.84 -12.40
CA VAL A 158 -9.31 -8.27 -11.08
C VAL A 158 -9.88 -7.10 -10.29
N LEU A 159 -9.16 -5.98 -10.25
CA LEU A 159 -9.57 -4.79 -9.52
C LEU A 159 -9.14 -3.52 -10.27
N VAL A 160 -10.13 -2.69 -10.59
CA VAL A 160 -9.95 -1.34 -11.16
C VAL A 160 -10.70 -0.34 -10.32
N THR A 161 -10.05 0.78 -10.00
CA THR A 161 -10.62 1.84 -9.18
C THR A 161 -10.50 3.21 -9.87
N VAL A 162 -9.30 3.56 -10.35
CA VAL A 162 -9.02 4.83 -11.04
C VAL A 162 -8.79 4.63 -12.54
N GLY A 163 -8.46 3.40 -12.98
CA GLY A 163 -8.29 3.05 -14.38
C GLY A 163 -6.86 3.17 -14.89
N ARG A 164 -5.84 3.14 -14.02
CA ARG A 164 -4.44 3.07 -14.46
C ARG A 164 -4.08 1.60 -14.66
N SER A 165 -3.79 1.22 -15.90
CA SER A 165 -3.34 -0.14 -16.17
C SER A 165 -2.35 -0.25 -17.31
N THR A 166 -1.39 -1.15 -17.11
CA THR A 166 -0.50 -1.70 -18.13
C THR A 166 -0.23 -3.14 -17.73
N TYR A 167 -0.56 -4.11 -18.57
CA TYR A 167 -0.14 -5.50 -18.39
C TYR A 167 0.62 -5.96 -19.63
N ALA A 168 1.95 -5.99 -19.54
CA ALA A 168 2.85 -6.33 -20.62
C ALA A 168 3.75 -7.52 -20.23
N PRO A 169 3.27 -8.77 -20.38
CA PRO A 169 4.04 -9.97 -20.03
C PRO A 169 5.39 -10.08 -20.75
N ALA A 170 5.44 -9.68 -22.02
CA ALA A 170 6.68 -9.69 -22.80
C ALA A 170 7.77 -8.77 -22.22
N GLU A 171 7.37 -7.73 -21.47
CA GLU A 171 8.28 -6.76 -20.85
C GLU A 171 8.45 -6.98 -19.34
N ASN A 172 7.81 -8.03 -18.80
CA ASN A 172 7.70 -8.33 -17.37
C ASN A 172 7.27 -7.07 -16.58
N LEU A 173 6.26 -6.37 -17.09
CA LEU A 173 5.77 -5.11 -16.53
C LEU A 173 4.26 -5.20 -16.31
N ALA A 174 3.86 -5.01 -15.05
CA ALA A 174 2.48 -4.85 -14.67
C ALA A 174 2.32 -3.59 -13.81
N ILE A 175 1.38 -2.74 -14.17
CA ILE A 175 0.99 -1.53 -13.46
C ILE A 175 -0.52 -1.59 -13.31
N ALA A 176 -1.03 -1.38 -12.11
CA ALA A 176 -2.45 -1.35 -11.84
C ALA A 176 -2.75 -0.36 -10.70
N ASP A 177 -4.04 -0.14 -10.42
CA ASP A 177 -4.46 0.67 -9.29
C ASP A 177 -4.09 0.07 -7.93
N TRP A 178 -3.69 -1.20 -7.93
CA TRP A 178 -3.18 -1.90 -6.77
C TRP A 178 -1.89 -2.65 -7.08
N SER A 179 -1.09 -2.92 -6.06
CA SER A 179 0.10 -3.76 -6.18
C SER A 179 0.44 -4.50 -4.90
N TYR A 180 1.30 -5.50 -5.02
CA TYR A 180 1.74 -6.36 -3.92
C TYR A 180 3.27 -6.38 -3.83
N ARG A 181 3.78 -6.54 -2.61
CA ARG A 181 5.19 -6.77 -2.29
C ARG A 181 5.32 -7.88 -1.26
N PRO A 182 6.12 -8.92 -1.53
CA PRO A 182 6.31 -10.00 -0.59
C PRO A 182 7.18 -9.57 0.60
N SER A 183 7.00 -10.23 1.73
CA SER A 183 7.70 -10.02 3.00
C SER A 183 9.22 -9.99 2.87
N HIS A 184 9.81 -10.81 2.00
CA HIS A 184 11.26 -10.80 1.79
C HIS A 184 11.74 -9.49 1.14
N ALA A 185 10.94 -8.89 0.25
CA ALA A 185 11.23 -7.59 -0.33
C ALA A 185 11.08 -6.49 0.72
N VAL A 186 9.99 -6.52 1.51
CA VAL A 186 9.74 -5.59 2.62
C VAL A 186 10.89 -5.64 3.64
N LYS A 187 11.35 -6.83 4.01
CA LYS A 187 12.51 -7.03 4.89
C LYS A 187 13.80 -6.49 4.28
N ALA A 188 13.98 -6.57 2.97
CA ALA A 188 15.12 -5.98 2.29
C ALA A 188 15.06 -4.44 2.24
N TRP A 189 13.86 -3.84 2.33
CA TRP A 189 13.68 -2.40 2.46
C TRP A 189 13.96 -1.94 3.89
N GLU A 190 13.43 -2.65 4.89
CA GLU A 190 13.67 -2.37 6.31
C GLU A 190 15.17 -2.30 6.62
N ARG A 191 15.98 -3.25 6.12
CA ARG A 191 17.45 -3.23 6.29
C ARG A 191 18.16 -1.99 5.75
N ARG A 192 17.55 -1.31 4.77
CA ARG A 192 18.10 -0.09 4.13
C ARG A 192 17.50 1.19 4.69
N LEU A 193 16.43 1.08 5.47
CA LEU A 193 15.61 2.20 5.90
C LEU A 193 16.42 3.19 6.75
N ASP A 194 17.20 2.70 7.70
CA ASP A 194 18.03 3.57 8.57
C ASP A 194 19.04 4.40 7.76
N GLU A 195 19.68 3.80 6.76
CA GLU A 195 20.60 4.50 5.86
C GLU A 195 19.84 5.56 5.03
N GLN A 196 18.68 5.21 4.48
CA GLN A 196 17.85 6.12 3.71
C GLN A 196 17.37 7.32 4.54
N LEU A 197 16.96 7.09 5.79
CA LEU A 197 16.55 8.14 6.72
C LEU A 197 17.70 9.09 7.06
N ARG A 198 18.89 8.54 7.33
CA ARG A 198 20.10 9.36 7.56
C ARG A 198 20.50 10.16 6.33
N ASN A 199 20.39 9.57 5.14
CA ASN A 199 20.67 10.26 3.88
C ASN A 199 19.66 11.38 3.61
N LEU A 200 18.37 11.15 3.87
CA LEU A 200 17.33 12.18 3.79
C LEU A 200 17.63 13.33 4.76
N LEU A 201 17.97 13.03 6.01
CA LEU A 201 18.35 14.05 6.99
C LEU A 201 19.62 14.81 6.59
N GLY A 202 20.59 14.12 5.98
CA GLY A 202 21.79 14.74 5.41
C GLY A 202 21.45 15.72 4.30
N ARG A 203 20.57 15.33 3.37
CA ARG A 203 20.06 16.19 2.29
C ARG A 203 19.32 17.41 2.85
N GLU A 204 18.51 17.24 3.90
CA GLU A 204 17.87 18.35 4.61
C GLU A 204 18.89 19.34 5.18
N ARG A 205 19.92 18.84 5.88
CA ARG A 205 20.97 19.70 6.43
C ARG A 205 21.69 20.49 5.35
N THR A 206 22.01 19.85 4.22
CA THR A 206 22.62 20.53 3.07
C THR A 206 21.69 21.60 2.48
N ARG A 207 20.40 21.30 2.34
CA ARG A 207 19.39 22.20 1.77
C ARG A 207 19.13 23.42 2.66
N LEU A 208 19.08 23.24 3.97
CA LEU A 208 18.90 24.32 4.94
C LEU A 208 20.15 25.21 5.09
N GLY A 209 21.30 24.75 4.60
CA GLY A 209 22.54 25.54 4.54
C GLY A 209 23.02 25.99 5.93
N PRO A 210 23.19 27.30 6.19
CA PRO A 210 23.72 27.80 7.47
C PRO A 210 22.71 27.69 8.63
N VAL A 211 21.46 27.32 8.36
CA VAL A 211 20.43 27.16 9.38
C VAL A 211 20.62 25.82 10.08
N SER A 212 20.92 25.86 11.38
CA SER A 212 21.06 24.64 12.19
C SER A 212 19.72 23.94 12.38
N LEU A 213 19.66 22.67 11.96
CA LEU A 213 18.55 21.77 12.24
C LEU A 213 18.70 21.19 13.65
N ARG A 214 18.25 21.95 14.66
CA ARG A 214 18.43 21.60 16.07
C ARG A 214 17.73 20.29 16.42
N GLU A 215 16.57 20.05 15.81
CA GLU A 215 15.70 18.88 16.03
C GLU A 215 16.13 17.65 15.22
N SER A 216 17.32 17.68 14.60
CA SER A 216 17.75 16.61 13.69
C SER A 216 17.90 15.25 14.36
N THR A 217 18.27 15.21 15.64
CA THR A 217 18.36 13.98 16.43
C THR A 217 16.97 13.43 16.72
N GLU A 218 16.05 14.29 17.16
CA GLU A 218 14.66 13.93 17.47
C GLU A 218 13.90 13.49 16.21
N LEU A 219 14.16 14.13 15.07
CA LEU A 219 13.58 13.74 13.78
C LEU A 219 14.04 12.34 13.37
N LEU A 220 15.34 12.07 13.47
CA LEU A 220 15.86 10.74 13.16
C LEU A 220 15.28 9.69 14.12
N ALA A 221 15.19 10.01 15.42
CA ALA A 221 14.62 9.11 16.43
C ALA A 221 13.13 8.84 16.19
N TYR A 222 12.35 9.83 15.77
CA TYR A 222 10.96 9.61 15.38
C TYR A 222 10.87 8.73 14.13
N TRP A 223 11.64 9.03 13.08
CA TRP A 223 11.60 8.25 11.85
C TRP A 223 12.11 6.83 12.01
N SER A 224 13.11 6.59 12.87
CA SER A 224 13.60 5.25 13.22
C SER A 224 12.66 4.50 14.16
N GLY A 225 11.67 5.18 14.75
CA GLY A 225 10.69 4.60 15.66
C GLY A 225 11.15 4.52 17.12
N GLU A 226 12.25 5.18 17.48
CA GLU A 226 12.70 5.37 18.86
C GLU A 226 11.78 6.34 19.63
N LEU A 227 11.19 7.32 18.94
CA LEU A 227 10.18 8.21 19.49
C LEU A 227 8.80 7.93 18.88
N PRO A 228 7.72 7.93 19.70
CA PRO A 228 6.37 7.64 19.22
C PRO A 228 5.72 8.82 18.50
N GLU A 229 6.14 10.05 18.81
CA GLU A 229 5.53 11.28 18.31
C GLU A 229 6.54 12.13 17.54
N ALA A 230 6.05 12.82 16.51
CA ALA A 230 6.86 13.72 15.72
C ALA A 230 7.30 14.93 16.57
N PRO A 231 8.58 15.35 16.48
CA PRO A 231 9.06 16.50 17.25
C PRO A 231 8.38 17.79 16.79
N THR A 232 8.17 18.72 17.73
CA THR A 232 7.74 20.08 17.39
C THR A 232 8.91 20.81 16.72
N LEU A 233 8.73 21.17 15.46
CA LEU A 233 9.76 21.85 14.68
C LEU A 233 9.85 23.32 15.10
N SER A 234 11.02 23.78 15.54
CA SER A 234 11.25 25.22 15.64
C SER A 234 11.19 25.83 14.23
N VAL A 235 10.67 27.07 14.14
CA VAL A 235 10.24 27.77 12.91
C VAL A 235 11.34 27.92 11.82
N ALA A 236 12.55 27.41 12.05
CA ALA A 236 13.63 27.24 11.08
C ALA A 236 13.38 26.16 9.99
N PHE A 237 12.24 25.45 10.04
CA PHE A 237 11.73 24.66 8.91
C PHE A 237 11.04 25.50 7.82
N SER A 238 11.17 26.84 7.87
CA SER A 238 10.54 27.79 6.93
C SER A 238 10.98 27.64 5.47
N GLY A 239 12.05 26.89 5.19
CA GLY A 239 12.49 26.56 3.83
C GLY A 239 11.72 25.41 3.16
N LEU A 240 10.78 24.74 3.86
CA LEU A 240 9.90 23.71 3.28
C LEU A 240 8.48 24.22 3.01
N GLY A 241 8.21 25.46 3.40
CA GLY A 241 6.87 26.00 3.35
C GLY A 241 5.90 25.28 4.31
N PRO A 242 4.59 25.49 4.13
CA PRO A 242 3.55 25.04 5.07
C PRO A 242 3.39 23.51 5.16
N THR A 243 3.98 22.74 4.25
CA THR A 243 3.82 21.27 4.16
C THR A 243 4.85 20.48 4.97
N ALA A 244 5.81 21.17 5.60
CA ALA A 244 6.86 20.59 6.43
C ALA A 244 6.38 19.50 7.41
N GLY A 245 5.39 19.84 8.23
CA GLY A 245 4.87 18.92 9.25
C GLY A 245 4.05 17.77 8.69
N ALA A 246 3.55 17.88 7.44
CA ALA A 246 2.89 16.77 6.78
C ALA A 246 3.91 15.71 6.42
N TRP A 247 4.91 16.03 5.58
CA TRP A 247 5.85 15.03 5.11
C TRP A 247 6.69 14.40 6.24
N VAL A 248 7.04 15.14 7.31
CA VAL A 248 7.75 14.56 8.47
C VAL A 248 6.92 13.43 9.09
N ARG A 249 5.62 13.65 9.29
CA ARG A 249 4.71 12.63 9.81
C ARG A 249 4.58 11.47 8.84
N GLU A 250 4.38 11.74 7.55
CA GLU A 250 4.24 10.70 6.54
C GLU A 250 5.49 9.82 6.39
N VAL A 251 6.70 10.40 6.46
CA VAL A 251 7.95 9.63 6.51
C VAL A 251 7.96 8.71 7.72
N GLY A 252 7.56 9.22 8.89
CA GLY A 252 7.45 8.42 10.11
C GLY A 252 6.46 7.27 9.97
N GLU A 253 5.27 7.52 9.43
CA GLU A 253 4.22 6.52 9.24
C GLU A 253 4.61 5.43 8.22
N ILE A 254 5.15 5.80 7.05
CA ILE A 254 5.62 4.81 6.07
C ILE A 254 6.78 3.98 6.64
N SER A 255 7.72 4.63 7.34
CA SER A 255 8.86 3.94 7.97
C SER A 255 8.40 2.96 9.05
N ARG A 256 7.42 3.37 9.87
CA ARG A 256 6.78 2.53 10.89
C ARG A 256 6.06 1.34 10.25
N LEU A 257 5.30 1.57 9.17
CA LEU A 257 4.63 0.50 8.43
C LEU A 257 5.63 -0.54 7.92
N ILE A 258 6.72 -0.11 7.27
CA ILE A 258 7.75 -1.01 6.74
C ILE A 258 8.40 -1.84 7.85
N ARG A 259 8.79 -1.20 8.96
CA ARG A 259 9.38 -1.91 10.11
C ARG A 259 8.42 -2.94 10.71
N ASN A 260 7.17 -2.54 10.95
CA ASN A 260 6.17 -3.40 11.55
C ASN A 260 5.86 -4.62 10.67
N ALA A 261 5.67 -4.39 9.36
CA ALA A 261 5.46 -5.48 8.40
C ALA A 261 6.68 -6.42 8.32
N ALA A 262 7.90 -5.86 8.25
CA ALA A 262 9.12 -6.66 8.23
C ALA A 262 9.33 -7.49 9.52
N ALA A 263 9.02 -6.92 10.68
CA ALA A 263 9.11 -7.61 11.97
C ALA A 263 8.09 -8.75 12.10
N ALA A 264 6.89 -8.56 11.56
CA ALA A 264 5.84 -9.59 11.49
C ALA A 264 6.11 -10.64 10.38
N GLY A 265 7.03 -10.38 9.46
CA GLY A 265 7.23 -11.24 8.28
C GLY A 265 6.10 -11.12 7.27
N HIS A 266 5.43 -9.98 7.22
CA HIS A 266 4.32 -9.67 6.32
C HIS A 266 4.80 -8.95 5.05
N GLY A 267 4.08 -9.18 3.96
CA GLY A 267 4.15 -8.37 2.75
C GLY A 267 3.33 -7.10 2.89
N LEU A 268 3.29 -6.32 1.81
CA LEU A 268 2.50 -5.10 1.71
C LEU A 268 1.67 -5.10 0.43
N THR A 269 0.41 -4.68 0.54
CA THR A 269 -0.40 -4.31 -0.62
C THR A 269 -0.66 -2.82 -0.63
N SER A 270 -0.72 -2.22 -1.81
CA SER A 270 -1.16 -0.85 -2.02
C SER A 270 -2.42 -0.81 -2.87
N LEU A 271 -3.28 0.16 -2.59
CA LEU A 271 -4.47 0.48 -3.38
C LEU A 271 -4.53 1.99 -3.56
N VAL A 272 -4.84 2.44 -4.77
CA VAL A 272 -5.18 3.83 -5.03
C VAL A 272 -6.63 3.93 -5.43
N THR A 273 -7.35 4.92 -4.89
CA THR A 273 -8.77 5.16 -5.19
C THR A 273 -9.03 6.63 -5.53
N ARG A 274 -10.18 6.92 -6.15
CA ARG A 274 -10.63 8.30 -6.32
C ARG A 274 -10.99 8.92 -4.96
N GLU A 275 -10.89 10.24 -4.85
CA GLU A 275 -11.39 10.96 -3.68
C GLU A 275 -12.88 10.69 -3.48
N GLY A 276 -13.28 10.35 -2.25
CA GLY A 276 -14.66 9.95 -1.92
C GLY A 276 -15.06 8.54 -2.36
N GLY A 277 -14.13 7.72 -2.89
CA GLY A 277 -14.36 6.27 -3.03
C GLY A 277 -14.51 5.57 -1.67
N PRO A 278 -14.91 4.29 -1.63
CA PRO A 278 -15.05 3.55 -0.38
C PRO A 278 -13.68 3.43 0.31
N ILE A 279 -13.39 4.39 1.18
CA ILE A 279 -12.32 4.32 2.16
C ILE A 279 -12.96 3.69 3.40
N SER A 280 -13.00 2.36 3.48
CA SER A 280 -13.14 1.75 4.80
C SER A 280 -11.79 1.88 5.51
N ALA A 281 -11.50 3.09 5.98
CA ALA A 281 -10.81 3.25 7.24
C ALA A 281 -11.88 3.00 8.29
N SER A 282 -11.95 1.78 8.80
CA SER A 282 -12.85 1.45 9.88
C SER A 282 -12.43 2.29 11.09
N GLU A 283 -13.12 3.42 11.31
CA GLU A 283 -13.13 4.03 12.62
C GLU A 283 -13.67 2.99 13.61
N PRO A 284 -13.05 2.80 14.79
CA PRO A 284 -13.62 1.95 15.81
C PRO A 284 -14.96 2.58 16.21
N GLY A 285 -16.06 1.94 15.80
CA GLY A 285 -17.40 2.38 16.13
C GLY A 285 -17.51 2.66 17.62
N GLU A 286 -17.78 3.93 17.93
CA GLU A 286 -18.12 4.39 19.26
C GLU A 286 -19.26 3.51 19.78
N THR A 287 -19.02 2.83 20.90
CA THR A 287 -20.04 2.10 21.64
C THR A 287 -21.24 3.01 21.87
N ALA A 288 -22.40 2.63 21.35
CA ALA A 288 -23.65 3.30 21.65
C ALA A 288 -23.83 3.43 23.18
N PRO A 289 -24.24 4.60 23.70
CA PRO A 289 -24.49 4.73 25.12
C PRO A 289 -25.71 3.89 25.50
N ALA A 290 -25.60 3.24 26.65
CA ALA A 290 -26.67 2.48 27.26
C ALA A 290 -27.89 3.36 27.62
N GLY A 291 -29.08 2.77 27.46
CA GLY A 291 -30.39 3.34 27.80
C GLY A 291 -31.18 3.61 26.52
N TRP A 292 -32.38 3.06 26.29
CA TRP A 292 -33.49 2.78 27.20
C TRP A 292 -34.13 1.42 26.92
#